data_AF-R4SJE6-F1
#
_entry.id   AF-R4SJE6-F1
#
_cell.length_a   1.000
_cell.length_b   1.000
_cell.length_c   1.000
_cell.angle_alpha   90.00
_cell.angle_beta   90.00
_cell.angle_gamma   90.00
#
_symmetry.space_group_name_H-M   'P 1'
#
loop_
_entity.id
_entity.type
_entity.pdbx_description
1 polymer ?
#
loop_
_entity_poly.entity_id
_entity_poly.type
_entity_poly.pdbx_seq_one_letter_code
_entity_poly.pdbx_strand_id
1 'polypeptide(L)'
;MLDTGDTLPPGPRHLHMVRPNQPVWVDLTLVYPVGAVKARLPDGLDLTATVPGLLGMWRATTTGHWVGWVTFQLGPVGRGGTTHSQWVLAEALRPREHRNTWSGSFPSERRR
;
A
#
# COMPACT_ATOMS: atom_id res chain seq x y z
N MET A 1 37.33 16.50 -22.31
CA MET A 1 36.78 15.17 -22.01
C MET A 1 36.86 14.99 -20.51
N LEU A 2 35.79 15.34 -19.78
CA LEU A 2 35.66 15.09 -18.35
C LEU A 2 34.42 14.22 -18.21
N ASP A 3 34.68 12.94 -18.00
CA ASP A 3 33.70 11.91 -17.70
C ASP A 3 33.34 12.07 -16.22
N THR A 4 32.37 12.92 -15.92
CA THR A 4 31.76 13.00 -14.59
C THR A 4 30.80 11.81 -14.50
N GLY A 5 31.37 10.63 -14.25
CA GLY A 5 30.61 9.44 -13.92
C GLY A 5 29.84 9.68 -12.63
N ASP A 6 28.61 10.19 -12.76
CA ASP A 6 27.57 10.22 -11.73
C ASP A 6 27.27 8.79 -11.29
N THR A 7 28.18 8.23 -10.50
CA THR A 7 27.95 7.00 -9.75
C THR A 7 27.24 7.40 -8.47
N LEU A 8 25.96 7.77 -8.62
CA LEU A 8 25.04 7.74 -7.48
C LEU A 8 25.16 6.34 -6.86
N PRO A 9 25.41 6.22 -5.55
CA PRO A 9 25.46 4.92 -4.91
C PRO A 9 24.17 4.16 -5.25
N PRO A 10 24.23 2.84 -5.49
CA PRO A 10 23.04 2.06 -5.77
C PRO A 10 22.00 2.37 -4.70
N GLY A 11 20.80 2.73 -5.15
CA GLY A 11 19.70 3.11 -4.25
C GLY A 11 19.46 2.05 -3.17
N PRO A 12 18.74 2.39 -2.10
CA PRO A 12 18.53 1.47 -0.99
C PRO A 12 18.03 0.12 -1.51
N ARG A 13 18.77 -0.96 -1.24
CA ARG A 13 18.54 -2.31 -1.82
C ARG A 13 17.16 -2.91 -1.56
N HIS A 14 16.37 -2.25 -0.71
CA HIS A 14 15.04 -2.69 -0.29
C HIS A 14 14.03 -1.54 -0.32
N LEU A 15 14.14 -0.67 -1.34
CA LEU A 15 13.16 0.36 -1.66
C LEU A 15 12.70 0.16 -3.11
N HIS A 16 11.39 0.07 -3.31
CA HIS A 16 10.79 -0.04 -4.64
C HIS A 16 9.72 1.02 -4.81
N MET A 17 9.96 1.97 -5.73
CA MET A 17 8.95 2.97 -6.09
C MET A 17 7.84 2.33 -6.93
N VAL A 18 6.59 2.77 -6.71
CA VAL A 18 5.43 2.35 -7.48
C VAL A 18 4.91 3.56 -8.26
N ARG A 19 5.05 3.51 -9.59
CA ARG A 19 4.70 4.60 -10.52
C ARG A 19 3.99 4.02 -11.76
N PRO A 20 2.77 4.49 -12.12
CA PRO A 20 1.90 5.34 -11.28
C PRO A 20 1.55 4.64 -9.96
N ASN A 21 1.03 5.38 -8.98
CA ASN A 21 0.61 4.76 -7.72
C ASN A 21 -0.41 3.65 -8.00
N GLN A 22 -0.23 2.49 -7.36
CA GLN A 22 -1.08 1.33 -7.58
C GLN A 22 -2.33 1.41 -6.68
N PRO A 23 -3.55 1.24 -7.23
CA PRO A 23 -4.74 1.08 -6.42
C PRO A 23 -4.67 -0.19 -5.57
N VAL A 24 -4.96 -0.05 -4.27
CA VAL A 24 -4.98 -1.14 -3.31
C VAL A 24 -6.24 -1.08 -2.45
N TRP A 25 -6.65 -2.23 -1.93
CA TRP A 25 -7.49 -2.34 -0.76
C TRP A 25 -6.59 -2.34 0.48
N VAL A 26 -7.00 -1.57 1.49
CA VAL A 26 -6.33 -1.47 2.80
C VAL A 26 -7.27 -2.07 3.85
N ASP A 27 -6.84 -3.16 4.48
CA ASP A 27 -7.54 -3.79 5.58
C ASP A 27 -7.20 -3.09 6.90
N LEU A 28 -8.11 -2.27 7.42
CA LEU A 28 -7.85 -1.47 8.61
C LEU A 28 -7.74 -2.32 9.88
N THR A 29 -8.29 -3.54 9.90
CA THR A 29 -8.16 -4.44 11.07
C THR A 29 -6.71 -4.88 11.30
N LEU A 30 -5.93 -4.99 10.23
CA LEU A 30 -4.51 -5.34 10.28
C LEU A 30 -3.61 -4.11 10.47
N VAL A 31 -4.05 -2.94 9.99
CA VAL A 31 -3.35 -1.66 10.24
C VAL A 31 -3.48 -1.24 11.71
N TYR A 32 -4.68 -1.39 12.26
CA TYR A 32 -5.04 -1.00 13.62
C TYR A 32 -5.54 -2.23 14.37
N PRO A 33 -4.64 -2.99 15.04
CA PRO A 33 -5.02 -4.14 15.85
C PRO A 33 -5.70 -3.65 17.15
N VAL A 34 -6.93 -3.15 17.01
CA VAL A 34 -7.76 -2.69 18.13
C VAL A 34 -8.28 -3.90 18.89
N GLY A 35 -8.23 -3.82 20.23
CA GLY A 35 -8.76 -4.85 21.11
C GLY A 35 -10.29 -4.84 21.20
N ALA A 36 -10.81 -5.40 22.29
CA ALA A 36 -12.25 -5.47 22.52
C ALA A 36 -12.95 -4.09 22.42
N VAL A 37 -14.17 -4.09 21.87
CA VAL A 37 -15.00 -2.89 21.72
C VAL A 37 -15.29 -2.29 23.09
N LYS A 38 -14.92 -1.02 23.30
CA LYS A 38 -15.19 -0.28 24.54
C LYS A 38 -16.56 0.39 24.54
N ALA A 39 -16.95 0.96 23.41
CA ALA A 39 -18.22 1.65 23.20
C ALA A 39 -18.52 1.75 21.69
N ARG A 40 -19.78 1.93 21.32
CA ARG A 40 -20.20 2.22 19.93
C ARG A 40 -20.50 3.72 19.80
N LEU A 41 -19.77 4.38 18.89
CA LEU A 41 -19.96 5.80 18.56
C LEU A 41 -20.42 5.89 17.09
N PRO A 42 -21.68 6.27 16.82
CA PRO A 42 -22.24 6.25 15.45
C PRO A 42 -21.50 7.12 14.42
N ASP A 43 -20.81 8.16 14.89
CA ASP A 43 -20.03 9.11 14.10
C ASP A 43 -18.51 8.94 14.30
N GLY A 44 -18.10 7.87 14.98
CA GLY A 44 -16.70 7.53 15.17
C GLY A 44 -16.02 7.03 13.90
N LEU A 45 -14.68 6.96 13.95
CA LEU A 45 -13.88 6.34 12.90
C LEU A 45 -14.09 4.82 12.89
N ASP A 46 -14.40 4.27 11.72
CA ASP A 46 -14.39 2.84 11.51
C ASP A 46 -12.98 2.37 11.14
N LEU A 47 -12.30 1.76 12.10
CA LEU A 47 -10.96 1.18 11.93
C LEU A 47 -11.01 -0.32 11.60
N THR A 48 -12.18 -0.85 11.26
CA THR A 48 -12.38 -2.27 10.94
C THR A 48 -12.76 -2.52 9.48
N ALA A 49 -13.00 -1.47 8.72
CA ALA A 49 -13.35 -1.55 7.31
C ALA A 49 -12.17 -1.94 6.40
N THR A 50 -12.49 -2.39 5.20
CA THR A 50 -11.56 -2.39 4.06
C THR A 50 -11.80 -1.15 3.22
N VAL A 51 -10.78 -0.30 3.04
CA VAL A 51 -10.90 0.98 2.35
C VAL A 51 -10.02 1.05 1.10
N PRO A 52 -10.39 1.83 0.07
CA PRO A 52 -9.52 2.04 -1.09
C PRO A 52 -8.33 2.93 -0.72
N GLY A 53 -7.16 2.58 -1.24
CA GLY A 53 -5.93 3.36 -1.11
C GLY A 53 -5.09 3.39 -2.38
N LEU A 54 -4.02 4.16 -2.33
CA LEU A 54 -3.01 4.31 -3.38
C LEU A 54 -1.63 4.03 -2.80
N LEU A 55 -0.97 3.00 -3.31
CA LEU A 55 0.38 2.59 -2.93
C LEU A 55 1.41 3.33 -3.81
N GLY A 56 2.35 4.02 -3.17
CA GLY A 56 3.38 4.80 -3.86
C GLY A 56 4.79 4.23 -3.79
N MET A 57 5.11 3.42 -2.78
CA MET A 57 6.40 2.74 -2.66
C MET A 57 6.34 1.58 -1.66
N TRP A 58 7.24 0.63 -1.82
CA TRP A 58 7.56 -0.43 -0.87
C TRP A 58 8.91 -0.19 -0.21
N ARG A 59 9.03 -0.61 1.04
CA ARG A 59 10.30 -0.67 1.77
C ARG A 59 10.36 -1.91 2.67
N ALA A 60 11.50 -2.58 2.76
CA ALA A 60 11.68 -3.65 3.75
C ALA A 60 12.01 -3.07 5.13
N THR A 61 11.49 -3.71 6.18
CA THR A 61 11.85 -3.46 7.58
C THR A 61 13.16 -4.19 7.92
N THR A 62 13.77 -3.83 9.06
CA THR A 62 14.95 -4.54 9.59
C THR A 62 14.66 -5.99 9.98
N THR A 63 13.39 -6.37 10.12
CA THR A 63 12.93 -7.72 10.44
C THR A 63 12.51 -8.53 9.20
N GLY A 64 12.66 -7.96 8.00
CA GLY A 64 12.38 -8.64 6.74
C GLY A 64 10.92 -8.57 6.26
N HIS A 65 10.03 -7.86 6.97
CA HIS A 65 8.69 -7.57 6.45
C HIS A 65 8.75 -6.48 5.39
N TRP A 66 7.76 -6.48 4.48
CA TRP A 66 7.57 -5.38 3.54
C TRP A 66 6.47 -4.45 4.03
N VAL A 67 6.71 -3.14 3.91
CA VAL A 67 5.72 -2.10 4.17
C VAL A 67 5.53 -1.21 2.95
N GLY A 68 4.28 -0.89 2.65
CA GLY A 68 3.89 0.04 1.60
C GLY A 68 3.62 1.42 2.18
N TRP A 69 4.08 2.50 1.53
CA TRP A 69 3.60 3.85 1.81
C TRP A 69 2.30 4.06 1.05
N VAL A 70 1.19 4.15 1.78
CA VAL A 70 -0.16 4.15 1.20
C VAL A 70 -0.92 5.39 1.62
N THR A 71 -1.60 6.01 0.65
CA THR A 71 -2.56 7.09 0.89
C THR A 71 -3.99 6.56 0.81
N PHE A 72 -4.81 6.77 1.83
CA PHE A 72 -6.22 6.34 1.89
C PHE A 72 -7.06 7.31 2.75
N GLN A 73 -8.38 7.16 2.72
CA GLN A 73 -9.28 7.99 3.53
C GLN A 73 -9.74 7.27 4.80
N LEU A 74 -9.78 8.00 5.91
CA LEU A 74 -10.42 7.57 7.16
C LEU A 74 -11.51 8.58 7.53
N GLY A 75 -12.68 8.10 7.89
CA GLY A 75 -13.80 8.94 8.29
C GLY A 75 -14.94 8.11 8.86
N PRO A 76 -16.01 8.78 9.30
CA PRO A 76 -17.25 8.11 9.63
C PRO A 76 -17.80 7.38 8.40
N VAL A 77 -18.44 6.23 8.62
CA VAL A 77 -19.05 5.45 7.53
C VAL A 77 -20.00 6.33 6.71
N GLY A 78 -19.77 6.38 5.39
CA GLY A 78 -20.64 7.12 4.45
C GLY A 78 -20.52 8.64 4.50
N ARG A 79 -19.62 9.23 5.31
CA ARG A 79 -19.33 10.67 5.31
C ARG A 79 -17.85 10.85 5.00
N GLY A 80 -17.54 11.47 3.86
CA GLY A 80 -16.19 11.59 3.30
C GLY A 80 -15.08 11.76 4.35
N GLY A 81 -13.98 11.03 4.15
CA GLY A 81 -12.90 10.93 5.14
C GLY A 81 -11.78 11.95 4.96
N THR A 82 -10.97 12.09 6.00
CA THR A 82 -9.68 12.78 5.94
C THR A 82 -8.67 11.89 5.22
N THR A 83 -7.81 12.49 4.39
CA THR A 83 -6.75 11.78 3.69
C THR A 83 -5.57 11.53 4.62
N HIS A 84 -5.12 10.28 4.70
CA HIS A 84 -3.99 9.85 5.51
C HIS A 84 -2.96 9.13 4.64
N SER A 85 -1.67 9.33 4.96
CA SER A 85 -0.56 8.58 4.36
C SER A 85 0.30 7.96 5.46
N GLN A 86 0.58 6.67 5.37
CA GLN A 86 1.42 5.97 6.35
C GLN A 86 2.08 4.72 5.75
N TRP A 87 3.03 4.15 6.49
CA TRP A 87 3.53 2.80 6.24
C TRP A 87 2.48 1.77 6.69
N VAL A 88 2.21 0.80 5.83
CA VAL A 88 1.25 -0.28 6.04
C VAL A 88 1.93 -1.60 5.70
N LEU A 89 1.79 -2.60 6.58
CA LEU A 89 2.29 -3.96 6.34
C LEU A 89 1.70 -4.54 5.05
N ALA A 90 2.51 -5.26 4.27
CA ALA A 90 2.08 -5.86 3.01
C ALA A 90 0.86 -6.77 3.18
N GLU A 91 0.75 -7.45 4.32
CA GLU A 91 -0.34 -8.34 4.70
C GLU A 91 -1.70 -7.61 4.80
N ALA A 92 -1.69 -6.31 5.08
CA ALA A 92 -2.88 -5.46 5.12
C ALA A 92 -3.25 -4.87 3.75
N LEU A 93 -2.48 -5.16 2.70
CA LEU A 93 -2.65 -4.59 1.37
C LEU A 93 -3.02 -5.68 0.37
N ARG A 94 -4.05 -5.42 -0.43
CA ARG A 94 -4.39 -6.27 -1.58
C ARG A 94 -4.50 -5.41 -2.83
N PRO A 95 -3.98 -5.84 -3.99
CA PRO A 95 -4.22 -5.13 -5.24
C PRO A 95 -5.73 -4.91 -5.45
N ARG A 96 -6.10 -3.67 -5.72
CA ARG A 96 -7.46 -3.35 -6.16
C ARG A 96 -7.40 -3.32 -7.67
N GLU A 97 -7.57 -4.49 -8.29
CA GLU A 97 -7.59 -4.61 -9.73
C GLU A 97 -8.58 -3.58 -10.30
N HIS A 98 -8.08 -2.74 -11.19
CA HIS A 98 -8.95 -2.17 -12.21
C HIS A 98 -9.19 -3.33 -13.17
N ARG A 99 -10.42 -3.86 -13.26
CA ARG A 99 -10.77 -4.86 -14.27
C ARG A 99 -10.67 -4.20 -15.64
N ASN A 100 -9.45 -4.10 -16.17
CA ASN A 100 -9.20 -3.92 -17.57
C ASN A 100 -8.93 -5.31 -18.11
N THR A 101 -9.90 -5.85 -18.85
CA THR A 101 -9.69 -6.97 -19.75
C THR A 101 -8.51 -6.67 -20.66
N TRP A 102 -7.34 -7.21 -20.33
CA TRP A 102 -6.22 -7.35 -21.24
C TRP A 102 -5.82 -8.82 -21.27
N SER A 103 -5.95 -9.43 -22.44
CA SER A 103 -5.77 -10.85 -22.74
C SER A 103 -4.33 -11.18 -23.13
N GLY A 104 -3.36 -10.83 -22.28
CA GLY A 104 -1.97 -11.18 -22.52
C GLY A 104 -1.37 -11.99 -21.37
N SER A 105 -0.70 -13.06 -21.76
CA SER A 105 -0.07 -14.06 -20.91
C SER A 105 1.03 -13.49 -20.00
N PHE A 106 1.07 -13.95 -18.75
CA PHE A 106 2.17 -13.72 -17.82
C PHE A 106 3.49 -14.29 -18.38
N PRO A 107 4.63 -13.61 -18.21
CA PRO A 107 5.94 -14.18 -18.51
C PRO A 107 6.37 -15.15 -17.40
N SER A 108 5.65 -16.26 -17.27
CA SER A 108 6.11 -17.47 -16.58
C SER A 108 6.16 -18.70 -17.49
N GLU A 109 5.80 -18.56 -18.77
CA GLU A 109 5.88 -19.64 -19.78
C GLU A 109 6.84 -19.28 -20.92
N ARG A 110 8.12 -19.11 -20.61
CA ARG A 110 9.21 -19.38 -21.58
C ARG A 110 10.43 -19.95 -20.86
N ARG A 111 10.28 -21.19 -20.39
CA ARG A 111 11.38 -22.14 -20.33
C ARG A 111 10.86 -23.51 -20.78
N ARG A 112 11.13 -23.85 -22.02
CA ARG A 112 11.81 -25.09 -22.43
C ARG A 112 12.34 -24.90 -23.84
#